data_AF-A0A2P5W1T8-F1
#
_entry.id   AF-A0A2P5W1T8-F1
#
_cell.length_a   1.000
_cell.length_b   1.000
_cell.length_c   1.000
_cell.angle_alpha   90.00
_cell.angle_beta   90.00
_cell.angle_gamma   90.00
#
_symmetry.space_group_name_H-M   'P 1'
#
loop_
_entity.id
_entity.type
_entity.pdbx_description
1 polymer ?
#
loop_
_entity_poly.entity_id
_entity_poly.type
_entity_poly.pdbx_seq_one_letter_code
_entity_poly.pdbx_strand_id
1 'polypeptide(L)'
;MRTASQHHLMYYFSSRRGSCKFHQAIKPGVRNSSQISFTGRGQNLQFPAPIRKTRLFVISNTDDGYACVPLLEEECNTNNAPTSEPETIFSKWSPPSFLWRGLSVLVLAGQVIIRILKGKVHWGNTLEQLERVGPKSVGVCLLTSAFVGMAFTIQFVREFTRLGLNRSIGGVLALAFSRELSPVVTSIVIAGRIGSAFAAELGTMQVSEQTDTLRVLGSNPIDYLVTPRVIASSLALPFLTLMCFTIGMASSALLADSVYGISINIILDSAQRVLQSWDIISAMIKSQVFGMIISIVSCAWGATTIGGAKGVGESTTSAVVISLVGIFMADFALSYCFFQGAGDSLKNCV
;
A
#
# COMPACT_ATOMS: atom_id res chain seq x y z
N MET A 1 32.15 -15.79 44.03
CA MET A 1 32.94 -16.98 43.65
C MET A 1 32.03 -17.91 42.85
N ARG A 2 32.39 -18.10 41.57
CA ARG A 2 32.18 -19.28 40.69
C ARG A 2 30.99 -20.25 40.91
N THR A 3 30.28 -20.45 39.78
CA THR A 3 29.89 -21.75 39.14
C THR A 3 28.83 -22.62 39.83
N ALA A 4 27.96 -23.38 39.16
CA ALA A 4 27.62 -23.58 37.75
C ALA A 4 26.37 -24.49 37.67
N SER A 5 25.64 -24.37 36.56
CA SER A 5 25.13 -25.46 35.70
C SER A 5 24.48 -26.71 36.32
N GLN A 6 23.23 -26.99 35.91
CA GLN A 6 22.98 -28.20 35.10
C GLN A 6 21.64 -28.16 34.34
N HIS A 7 21.72 -28.65 33.11
CA HIS A 7 20.72 -28.75 32.05
C HIS A 7 19.98 -30.11 32.06
N HIS A 8 18.95 -30.17 31.20
CA HIS A 8 18.22 -31.34 30.63
C HIS A 8 17.04 -31.89 31.46
N LEU A 9 15.89 -32.26 30.88
CA LEU A 9 15.69 -33.05 29.66
C LEU A 9 14.26 -32.90 29.08
N MET A 10 14.16 -32.92 27.75
CA MET A 10 12.95 -33.08 26.93
C MET A 10 12.33 -34.49 27.07
N TYR A 11 11.00 -34.60 27.08
CA TYR A 11 10.31 -35.79 26.57
C TYR A 11 9.04 -35.44 25.79
N TYR A 12 9.03 -36.01 24.58
CA TYR A 12 8.04 -36.06 23.52
C TYR A 12 6.78 -36.84 23.93
N PHE A 13 5.59 -36.41 23.50
CA PHE A 13 4.37 -37.21 23.52
C PHE A 13 4.03 -37.68 22.10
N SER A 14 3.90 -38.99 21.92
CA SER A 14 3.46 -39.68 20.71
C SER A 14 2.45 -40.75 21.09
N SER A 15 1.35 -40.86 20.34
CA SER A 15 0.52 -42.07 20.21
C SER A 15 -0.42 -41.90 18.99
N ARG A 16 -0.14 -42.57 17.85
CA ARG A 16 -0.72 -43.84 17.33
C ARG A 16 -2.24 -43.78 17.10
N ARG A 17 -2.83 -44.20 15.97
CA ARG A 17 -2.80 -45.51 15.25
C ARG A 17 -3.74 -45.37 14.00
N GLY A 18 -3.64 -46.00 12.82
CA GLY A 18 -2.70 -46.96 12.22
C GLY A 18 -3.12 -47.38 10.78
N SER A 19 -2.14 -47.97 10.07
CA SER A 19 -2.14 -49.03 9.04
C SER A 19 -3.01 -49.00 7.77
N CYS A 20 -2.34 -48.99 6.61
CA CYS A 20 -2.30 -50.15 5.70
C CYS A 20 -0.99 -50.23 4.89
N LYS A 21 -0.55 -51.46 4.62
CA LYS A 21 0.77 -51.91 4.14
C LYS A 21 0.82 -52.06 2.61
N PHE A 22 2.01 -51.90 2.00
CA PHE A 22 2.70 -52.89 1.13
C PHE A 22 4.09 -52.33 0.75
N HIS A 23 5.18 -52.76 1.41
CA HIS A 23 6.12 -53.82 1.03
C HIS A 23 6.99 -53.52 -0.22
N GLN A 24 8.24 -53.06 -0.04
CA GLN A 24 9.45 -53.88 -0.25
C GLN A 24 10.70 -53.14 0.25
N ALA A 25 11.49 -53.85 1.05
CA ALA A 25 12.73 -53.40 1.66
C ALA A 25 13.95 -53.75 0.79
N ILE A 26 15.05 -53.00 0.92
CA ILE A 26 16.44 -53.50 0.98
C ILE A 26 17.32 -52.43 1.67
N LYS A 27 18.16 -52.88 2.60
CA LYS A 27 19.12 -52.14 3.44
C LYS A 27 20.50 -51.99 2.74
N PRO A 28 21.44 -51.19 3.27
CA PRO A 28 22.51 -50.53 2.52
C PRO A 28 23.78 -51.37 2.35
N GLY A 29 24.58 -51.03 1.34
CA GLY A 29 25.93 -51.57 1.13
C GLY A 29 26.89 -50.48 0.68
N VAL A 30 27.95 -50.28 1.47
CA VAL A 30 29.13 -49.49 1.12
C VAL A 30 29.93 -50.25 0.05
N ARG A 31 30.25 -49.61 -1.09
CA ARG A 31 31.42 -49.99 -1.90
C ARG A 31 31.90 -48.86 -2.81
N ASN A 32 33.20 -48.59 -2.69
CA ASN A 32 34.01 -47.83 -3.65
C ASN A 32 34.10 -48.56 -5.00
N SER A 33 34.50 -47.77 -6.02
CA SER A 33 35.13 -48.14 -7.29
C SER A 33 34.24 -48.19 -8.55
N SER A 34 34.57 -47.24 -9.44
CA SER A 34 34.83 -47.38 -10.89
C SER A 34 33.80 -48.02 -11.83
N GLN A 35 33.42 -47.21 -12.83
CA GLN A 35 32.87 -47.56 -14.15
C GLN A 35 31.49 -48.23 -14.22
N ILE A 36 30.57 -47.55 -14.90
CA ILE A 36 29.43 -48.20 -15.56
C ILE A 36 29.38 -47.65 -16.99
N SER A 37 29.67 -48.54 -17.95
CA SER A 37 29.37 -48.40 -19.36
C SER A 37 27.93 -48.85 -19.62
N PHE A 38 27.24 -48.20 -20.54
CA PHE A 38 26.06 -48.76 -21.21
C PHE A 38 26.10 -48.39 -22.69
N THR A 39 26.24 -49.42 -23.53
CA THR A 39 26.07 -49.40 -24.97
C THR A 39 24.57 -49.51 -25.31
N GLY A 40 24.08 -48.64 -26.20
CA GLY A 40 22.67 -48.64 -26.61
C GLY A 40 22.34 -47.55 -27.64
N ARG A 41 22.86 -47.73 -28.87
CA ARG A 41 22.38 -47.24 -30.17
C ARG A 41 21.61 -45.89 -30.24
N GLY A 42 22.30 -44.87 -30.74
CA GLY A 42 21.76 -43.99 -31.78
C GLY A 42 21.22 -42.61 -31.38
N GLN A 43 22.10 -41.67 -31.03
CA GLN A 43 22.26 -40.34 -31.67
C GLN A 43 23.21 -39.48 -30.84
N ASN A 44 24.27 -39.01 -31.49
CA ASN A 44 25.32 -38.14 -30.94
C ASN A 44 24.90 -36.68 -31.07
N LEU A 45 24.94 -35.92 -29.97
CA LEU A 45 25.18 -34.47 -30.00
C LEU A 45 25.86 -34.04 -28.67
N GLN A 46 27.06 -33.48 -28.77
CA GLN A 46 27.91 -33.04 -27.66
C GLN A 46 27.78 -31.52 -27.40
N PHE A 47 27.45 -31.18 -26.13
CA PHE A 47 27.90 -30.12 -25.18
C PHE A 47 28.64 -28.83 -25.66
N PRO A 48 28.71 -27.72 -24.85
CA PRO A 48 28.55 -27.65 -23.39
C PRO A 48 27.74 -26.47 -22.79
N ALA A 49 27.17 -26.71 -21.59
CA ALA A 49 26.73 -25.69 -20.64
C ALA A 49 27.68 -25.65 -19.43
N PRO A 50 28.15 -24.48 -18.97
CA PRO A 50 28.98 -24.40 -17.77
C PRO A 50 28.12 -24.33 -16.49
N ILE A 51 28.11 -25.42 -15.73
CA ILE A 51 27.57 -25.53 -14.37
C ILE A 51 28.55 -24.87 -13.41
N ARG A 52 28.19 -23.71 -12.84
CA ARG A 52 28.94 -23.09 -11.73
C ARG A 52 28.56 -23.77 -10.41
N LYS A 53 29.49 -24.57 -9.87
CA LYS A 53 29.40 -25.16 -8.51
C LYS A 53 29.51 -24.05 -7.46
N THR A 54 28.42 -23.75 -6.76
CA THR A 54 28.46 -23.01 -5.50
C THR A 54 28.87 -23.97 -4.39
N ARG A 55 30.16 -23.98 -4.02
CA ARG A 55 30.58 -24.59 -2.74
C ARG A 55 30.53 -23.51 -1.66
N LEU A 56 29.63 -23.68 -0.70
CA LEU A 56 29.80 -23.16 0.65
C LEU A 56 31.11 -23.69 1.21
N PHE A 57 31.98 -22.81 1.69
CA PHE A 57 32.99 -23.19 2.68
C PHE A 57 33.01 -22.15 3.80
N VAL A 58 32.73 -22.68 4.99
CA VAL A 58 32.89 -22.08 6.30
C VAL A 58 34.38 -21.77 6.51
N ILE A 59 34.70 -20.54 6.87
CA ILE A 59 36.05 -20.14 7.28
C ILE A 59 36.25 -20.61 8.72
N SER A 60 37.11 -21.60 8.91
CA SER A 60 37.71 -21.90 10.22
C SER A 60 39.16 -21.43 10.16
N ASN A 61 39.52 -20.58 11.11
CA ASN A 61 40.80 -19.90 11.23
C ASN A 61 41.78 -20.80 12.00
N THR A 62 42.97 -21.08 11.46
CA THR A 62 44.17 -21.46 12.24
C THR A 62 45.43 -21.42 11.36
N ASP A 63 46.49 -20.85 11.94
CA ASP A 63 47.80 -20.51 11.37
C ASP A 63 48.61 -21.69 10.79
N ASP A 64 49.42 -21.42 9.76
CA ASP A 64 50.88 -21.68 9.71
C ASP A 64 51.44 -21.72 8.26
N GLY A 65 52.53 -20.97 8.01
CA GLY A 65 53.59 -21.35 7.05
C GLY A 65 53.64 -20.68 5.66
N TYR A 66 54.69 -19.87 5.43
CA TYR A 66 54.98 -19.01 4.27
C TYR A 66 55.31 -19.68 2.91
N ALA A 67 55.01 -18.96 1.82
CA ALA A 67 55.91 -18.44 0.74
C ALA A 67 55.12 -18.30 -0.60
N CYS A 68 55.27 -17.34 -1.52
CA CYS A 68 55.87 -16.00 -1.66
C CYS A 68 55.39 -15.42 -3.04
N VAL A 69 55.53 -14.10 -3.23
CA VAL A 69 55.71 -13.32 -4.52
C VAL A 69 54.44 -12.86 -5.29
N PRO A 70 54.37 -11.61 -5.83
CA PRO A 70 54.92 -10.32 -5.37
C PRO A 70 53.90 -9.15 -5.34
N LEU A 71 54.21 -8.15 -4.52
CA LEU A 71 53.82 -6.74 -4.68
C LEU A 71 54.54 -6.15 -5.89
N LEU A 72 53.82 -5.38 -6.72
CA LEU A 72 54.42 -4.33 -7.55
C LEU A 72 53.88 -2.99 -7.04
N GLU A 73 54.69 -2.32 -6.24
CA GLU A 73 54.61 -0.87 -6.04
C GLU A 73 55.53 -0.18 -7.05
N GLU A 74 54.94 0.87 -7.64
CA GLU A 74 55.48 2.08 -8.28
C GLU A 74 56.97 2.20 -8.68
N GLU A 75 57.17 2.62 -9.94
CA GLU A 75 58.12 3.69 -10.25
C GLU A 75 57.43 4.79 -11.06
N CYS A 76 57.51 6.00 -10.51
CA CYS A 76 57.10 7.27 -11.09
C CYS A 76 58.04 7.66 -12.24
N ASN A 77 57.50 8.14 -13.37
CA ASN A 77 58.15 9.20 -14.11
C ASN A 77 57.12 10.07 -14.86
N THR A 78 57.30 11.37 -14.63
CA THR A 78 56.58 12.53 -15.10
C THR A 78 56.71 12.73 -16.61
N ASN A 79 55.62 13.18 -17.27
CA ASN A 79 55.62 14.26 -18.27
C ASN A 79 54.19 14.56 -18.80
N ASN A 80 53.62 15.66 -18.28
CA ASN A 80 52.90 16.72 -18.99
C ASN A 80 51.74 16.38 -19.94
N ALA A 81 50.49 16.57 -19.47
CA ALA A 81 49.55 17.59 -19.97
C ALA A 81 48.19 17.47 -19.23
N PRO A 82 47.65 18.52 -18.59
CA PRO A 82 46.29 18.49 -18.07
C PRO A 82 45.33 18.87 -19.19
N THR A 83 44.85 17.92 -19.99
CA THR A 83 43.60 18.12 -20.73
C THR A 83 42.46 18.00 -19.73
N SER A 84 42.10 19.15 -19.17
CA SER A 84 40.88 19.37 -18.41
C SER A 84 39.67 19.18 -19.33
N GLU A 85 39.27 17.91 -19.54
CA GLU A 85 37.90 17.65 -19.93
C GLU A 85 37.01 18.03 -18.73
N PRO A 86 35.99 18.89 -18.90
CA PRO A 86 35.10 19.21 -17.80
C PRO A 86 34.29 17.95 -17.48
N GLU A 87 34.70 17.24 -16.44
CA GLU A 87 33.91 16.22 -15.74
C GLU A 87 32.52 16.80 -15.48
N THR A 88 31.58 16.45 -16.37
CA THR A 88 30.22 16.96 -16.30
C THR A 88 29.62 16.53 -14.97
N ILE A 89 29.32 17.52 -14.11
CA ILE A 89 28.63 17.38 -12.81
C ILE A 89 27.29 16.60 -12.95
N PHE A 90 26.83 16.37 -14.18
CA PHE A 90 25.61 15.64 -14.54
C PHE A 90 25.74 14.12 -14.69
N SER A 91 26.93 13.50 -14.67
CA SER A 91 27.04 12.03 -14.85
C SER A 91 26.72 11.21 -13.59
N LYS A 92 26.79 11.84 -12.40
CA LYS A 92 26.57 11.18 -11.10
C LYS A 92 25.15 11.35 -10.55
N TRP A 93 24.28 12.03 -11.28
CA TRP A 93 22.92 12.32 -10.84
C TRP A 93 21.96 11.20 -11.27
N SER A 94 21.93 10.12 -10.48
CA SER A 94 20.81 9.17 -10.51
C SER A 94 19.64 9.82 -9.76
N PRO A 95 18.50 10.12 -10.41
CA PRO A 95 17.36 10.69 -9.70
C PRO A 95 16.95 9.72 -8.57
N PRO A 96 16.63 10.22 -7.37
CA PRO A 96 16.19 9.37 -6.26
C PRO A 96 15.04 8.47 -6.73
N SER A 97 15.09 7.18 -6.40
CA SER A 97 14.14 6.16 -6.86
C SER A 97 12.67 6.53 -6.60
N PHE A 98 12.41 7.36 -5.60
CA PHE A 98 11.10 7.93 -5.31
C PHE A 98 10.58 8.88 -6.39
N LEU A 99 11.42 9.70 -7.02
CA LEU A 99 11.00 10.61 -8.09
C LEU A 99 10.60 9.83 -9.35
N TRP A 100 11.38 8.82 -9.73
CA TRP A 100 11.09 8.01 -10.90
C TRP A 100 9.78 7.22 -10.75
N ARG A 101 9.60 6.66 -9.55
CA ARG A 101 8.39 5.93 -9.22
C ARG A 101 7.18 6.87 -9.05
N GLY A 102 7.36 8.09 -8.53
CA GLY A 102 6.32 9.12 -8.48
C GLY A 102 5.88 9.60 -9.87
N LEU A 103 6.82 9.75 -10.81
CA LEU A 103 6.50 10.01 -12.22
C LEU A 103 5.67 8.87 -12.84
N SER A 104 5.98 7.62 -12.47
CA SER A 104 5.22 6.45 -12.93
C SER A 104 3.76 6.49 -12.47
N VAL A 105 3.48 7.02 -11.26
CA VAL A 105 2.11 7.24 -10.76
C VAL A 105 1.37 8.24 -11.65
N LEU A 106 1.99 9.37 -12.00
CA LEU A 106 1.40 10.39 -12.87
C LEU A 106 1.10 9.86 -14.28
N VAL A 107 2.02 9.09 -14.85
CA VAL A 107 1.83 8.47 -16.18
C VAL A 107 0.70 7.44 -16.14
N LEU A 108 0.66 6.57 -15.12
CA LEU A 108 -0.43 5.62 -14.92
C LEU A 108 -1.76 6.32 -14.71
N ALA A 109 -1.79 7.40 -13.93
CA ALA A 109 -2.98 8.20 -13.72
C ALA A 109 -3.53 8.74 -15.05
N GLY A 110 -2.67 9.35 -15.87
CA GLY A 110 -3.06 9.86 -17.18
C GLY A 110 -3.57 8.75 -18.12
N GLN A 111 -2.89 7.60 -18.16
CA GLN A 111 -3.33 6.46 -18.97
C GLN A 111 -4.67 5.90 -18.53
N VAL A 112 -4.88 5.74 -17.22
CA VAL A 112 -6.14 5.24 -16.65
C VAL A 112 -7.27 6.22 -16.94
N ILE A 113 -7.06 7.53 -16.75
CA ILE A 113 -8.07 8.56 -17.08
C ILE A 113 -8.48 8.45 -18.55
N ILE A 114 -7.51 8.44 -19.47
CA ILE A 114 -7.78 8.34 -20.91
C ILE A 114 -8.53 7.04 -21.27
N ARG A 115 -8.21 5.93 -20.60
CA ARG A 115 -8.84 4.62 -20.84
C ARG A 115 -10.26 4.55 -20.27
N ILE A 116 -10.50 5.13 -19.10
CA ILE A 116 -11.84 5.30 -18.52
C ILE A 116 -12.71 6.11 -19.49
N LEU A 117 -12.20 7.23 -20.02
CA LEU A 117 -12.93 8.04 -21.00
C LEU A 117 -13.20 7.30 -22.33
N LYS A 118 -12.33 6.38 -22.73
CA LYS A 118 -12.51 5.55 -23.94
C LYS A 118 -13.50 4.39 -23.76
N GLY A 119 -14.02 4.15 -22.57
CA GLY A 119 -15.15 3.22 -22.32
C GLY A 119 -14.85 1.72 -22.49
N LYS A 120 -13.59 1.30 -22.63
CA LYS A 120 -13.21 -0.12 -22.70
C LYS A 120 -13.10 -0.74 -21.31
N VAL A 121 -14.23 -0.89 -20.62
CA VAL A 121 -14.28 -1.37 -19.23
C VAL A 121 -14.85 -2.78 -19.14
N HIS A 122 -14.13 -3.67 -18.44
CA HIS A 122 -14.59 -5.02 -18.13
C HIS A 122 -15.53 -4.99 -16.91
N TRP A 123 -16.83 -4.84 -17.15
CA TRP A 123 -17.85 -4.67 -16.09
C TRP A 123 -17.89 -5.80 -15.05
N GLY A 124 -17.66 -7.05 -15.45
CA GLY A 124 -17.63 -8.18 -14.52
C GLY A 124 -16.55 -8.03 -13.44
N ASN A 125 -15.33 -7.68 -13.85
CA ASN A 125 -14.22 -7.49 -12.90
C ASN A 125 -14.43 -6.23 -12.05
N THR A 126 -15.00 -5.16 -12.62
CA THR A 126 -15.34 -3.95 -11.86
C THR A 126 -16.35 -4.25 -10.75
N LEU A 127 -17.36 -5.09 -11.01
CA LEU A 127 -18.38 -5.43 -10.01
C LEU A 127 -17.78 -6.24 -8.85
N GLU A 128 -16.90 -7.19 -9.14
CA GLU A 128 -16.18 -7.97 -8.13
C GLU A 128 -15.31 -7.07 -7.24
N GLN A 129 -14.59 -6.12 -7.86
CA GLN A 129 -13.82 -5.14 -7.10
C GLN A 129 -14.74 -4.21 -6.29
N LEU A 130 -15.89 -3.82 -6.82
CA LEU A 130 -16.85 -2.96 -6.12
C LEU A 130 -17.41 -3.63 -4.86
N GLU A 131 -17.77 -4.92 -4.93
CA GLU A 131 -18.21 -5.69 -3.76
C GLU A 131 -17.11 -5.74 -2.68
N ARG A 132 -15.85 -5.83 -3.11
CA ARG A 132 -14.71 -5.88 -2.21
C ARG A 132 -14.39 -4.54 -1.57
N VAL A 133 -14.44 -3.44 -2.32
CA VAL A 133 -14.16 -2.11 -1.78
C VAL A 133 -15.31 -1.60 -0.93
N GLY A 134 -16.54 -1.74 -1.40
CA GLY A 134 -17.72 -1.19 -0.74
C GLY A 134 -18.20 -2.05 0.44
N PRO A 135 -19.10 -3.03 0.22
CA PRO A 135 -19.73 -3.84 1.27
C PRO A 135 -18.77 -4.40 2.31
N LYS A 136 -17.63 -4.97 1.88
CA LYS A 136 -16.69 -5.59 2.82
C LYS A 136 -16.03 -4.55 3.73
N SER A 137 -15.94 -3.28 3.33
CA SER A 137 -15.31 -2.20 4.10
C SER A 137 -16.25 -1.40 4.99
N VAL A 138 -17.57 -1.48 4.77
CA VAL A 138 -18.58 -0.71 5.51
C VAL A 138 -18.40 -0.82 7.03
N GLY A 139 -18.26 -2.05 7.56
CA GLY A 139 -18.19 -2.25 9.01
C GLY A 139 -17.02 -1.53 9.69
N VAL A 140 -15.84 -1.55 9.07
CA VAL A 140 -14.65 -0.86 9.62
C VAL A 140 -14.82 0.65 9.52
N CYS A 141 -15.32 1.15 8.39
CA CYS A 141 -15.53 2.58 8.17
C CYS A 141 -16.57 3.18 9.13
N LEU A 142 -17.70 2.49 9.35
CA LEU A 142 -18.74 2.94 10.27
C LEU A 142 -18.28 2.93 11.72
N LEU A 143 -17.54 1.90 12.13
CA LEU A 143 -17.01 1.81 13.49
C LEU A 143 -16.01 2.94 13.76
N THR A 144 -15.08 3.17 12.82
CA THR A 144 -14.12 4.27 12.95
C THR A 144 -14.81 5.63 12.95
N SER A 145 -15.77 5.87 12.05
CA SER A 145 -16.48 7.16 12.02
C SER A 145 -17.32 7.41 13.27
N ALA A 146 -17.90 6.37 13.86
CA ALA A 146 -18.64 6.48 15.12
C ALA A 146 -17.74 6.97 16.27
N PHE A 147 -16.56 6.36 16.44
CA PHE A 147 -15.60 6.77 17.48
C PHE A 147 -14.99 8.14 17.22
N VAL A 148 -14.69 8.46 15.96
CA VAL A 148 -14.23 9.82 15.60
C VAL A 148 -15.32 10.86 15.92
N GLY A 149 -16.58 10.55 15.60
CA GLY A 149 -17.80 11.25 16.05
C GLY A 149 -17.76 11.62 17.53
N MET A 150 -17.69 10.58 18.36
CA MET A 150 -17.68 10.73 19.81
C MET A 150 -16.49 11.56 20.31
N ALA A 151 -15.28 11.26 19.83
CA ALA A 151 -14.06 11.94 20.25
C ALA A 151 -14.07 13.43 19.89
N PHE A 152 -14.63 13.78 18.73
CA PHE A 152 -14.75 15.16 18.27
C PHE A 152 -15.82 15.92 19.08
N THR A 153 -16.95 15.27 19.36
CA THR A 153 -18.03 15.84 20.19
C THR A 153 -17.53 16.25 21.57
N ILE A 154 -16.73 15.41 22.23
CA ILE A 154 -16.14 15.72 23.55
C ILE A 154 -15.32 17.01 23.52
N GLN A 155 -14.56 17.23 22.44
CA GLN A 155 -13.72 18.42 22.30
C GLN A 155 -14.56 19.67 22.04
N PHE A 156 -15.51 19.59 21.11
CA PHE A 156 -16.34 20.74 20.72
C PHE A 156 -17.32 21.14 21.81
N VAL A 157 -18.01 20.19 22.44
CA VAL A 157 -18.98 20.51 23.49
C VAL A 157 -18.30 21.23 24.65
N ARG A 158 -17.11 20.78 25.08
CA ARG A 158 -16.37 21.42 26.18
C ARG A 158 -16.00 22.85 25.86
N GLU A 159 -15.56 23.13 24.64
CA GLU A 159 -15.13 24.48 24.25
C GLU A 159 -16.33 25.41 24.04
N PHE A 160 -17.39 24.95 23.39
CA PHE A 160 -18.59 25.76 23.15
C PHE A 160 -19.39 26.01 24.43
N THR A 161 -19.38 25.09 25.38
CA THR A 161 -20.01 25.30 26.69
C THR A 161 -19.33 26.42 27.46
N ARG A 162 -17.99 26.52 27.37
CA ARG A 162 -17.25 27.64 27.98
C ARG A 162 -17.60 29.00 27.38
N LEU A 163 -17.93 29.02 26.09
CA LEU A 163 -18.37 30.21 25.38
C LEU A 163 -19.88 30.50 25.52
N GLY A 164 -20.65 29.62 26.19
CA GLY A 164 -22.10 29.74 26.31
C GLY A 164 -22.88 29.44 25.02
N LEU A 165 -22.25 28.81 24.01
CA LEU A 165 -22.80 28.60 22.67
C LEU A 165 -23.35 27.18 22.43
N ASN A 166 -24.06 26.63 23.41
CA ASN A 166 -24.51 25.22 23.36
C ASN A 166 -25.44 24.89 22.17
N ARG A 167 -26.23 25.86 21.70
CA ARG A 167 -27.15 25.66 20.56
C ARG A 167 -26.44 25.62 19.21
N SER A 168 -25.19 26.07 19.12
CA SER A 168 -24.43 26.11 17.85
C SER A 168 -23.54 24.88 17.65
N ILE A 169 -23.40 24.04 18.68
CA ILE A 169 -22.54 22.84 18.66
C ILE A 169 -22.91 21.93 17.49
N GLY A 170 -24.19 21.62 17.30
CA GLY A 170 -24.65 20.72 16.24
C GLY A 170 -24.33 21.21 14.82
N GLY A 171 -24.55 22.51 14.56
CA GLY A 171 -24.19 23.13 13.28
C GLY A 171 -22.70 23.06 12.96
N VAL A 172 -21.85 23.34 13.95
CA VAL A 172 -20.39 23.30 13.76
C VAL A 172 -19.89 21.88 13.57
N LEU A 173 -20.41 20.91 14.33
CA LEU A 173 -20.12 19.50 14.08
C LEU A 173 -20.52 19.11 12.66
N ALA A 174 -21.75 19.42 12.23
CA ALA A 174 -22.24 19.06 10.90
C ALA A 174 -21.34 19.58 9.78
N LEU A 175 -20.90 20.84 9.88
CA LEU A 175 -19.96 21.44 8.94
C LEU A 175 -18.59 20.74 8.96
N ALA A 176 -18.03 20.49 10.14
CA ALA A 176 -16.74 19.83 10.26
C ALA A 176 -16.77 18.39 9.69
N PHE A 177 -17.83 17.64 9.99
CA PHE A 177 -18.04 16.29 9.45
C PHE A 177 -18.23 16.30 7.94
N SER A 178 -19.05 17.21 7.40
CA SER A 178 -19.33 17.25 5.96
C SER A 178 -18.12 17.69 5.15
N ARG A 179 -17.42 18.75 5.56
CA ARG A 179 -16.39 19.39 4.72
C ARG A 179 -15.05 18.67 4.73
N GLU A 180 -14.66 18.14 5.88
CA GLU A 180 -13.30 17.63 6.08
C GLU A 180 -13.31 16.21 6.68
N LEU A 181 -13.96 16.03 7.84
CA LEU A 181 -13.71 14.85 8.66
C LEU A 181 -14.20 13.56 8.01
N SER A 182 -15.42 13.52 7.47
CA SER A 182 -15.99 12.30 6.88
C SER A 182 -15.20 11.82 5.64
N PRO A 183 -14.96 12.66 4.61
CA PRO A 183 -14.24 12.21 3.42
C PRO A 183 -12.79 11.81 3.73
N VAL A 184 -12.10 12.54 4.62
CA VAL A 184 -10.71 12.24 4.99
C VAL A 184 -10.61 10.95 5.82
N VAL A 185 -11.41 10.80 6.88
CA VAL A 185 -11.37 9.61 7.74
C VAL A 185 -11.72 8.34 6.96
N THR A 186 -12.76 8.41 6.12
CA THR A 186 -13.16 7.27 5.28
C THR A 186 -12.03 6.87 4.33
N SER A 187 -11.37 7.84 3.71
CA SER A 187 -10.27 7.61 2.76
C SER A 187 -9.03 7.03 3.43
N ILE A 188 -8.68 7.48 4.63
CA ILE A 188 -7.55 6.93 5.41
C ILE A 188 -7.78 5.44 5.72
N VAL A 189 -8.99 5.09 6.18
CA VAL A 189 -9.34 3.69 6.50
C VAL A 189 -9.27 2.81 5.24
N ILE A 190 -9.79 3.31 4.11
CA ILE A 190 -9.82 2.56 2.86
C ILE A 190 -8.42 2.46 2.23
N ALA A 191 -7.59 3.50 2.33
CA ALA A 191 -6.20 3.46 1.91
C ALA A 191 -5.43 2.36 2.67
N GLY A 192 -5.61 2.28 3.99
CA GLY A 192 -4.98 1.25 4.81
C GLY A 192 -5.44 -0.16 4.46
N ARG A 193 -6.75 -0.39 4.29
CA ARG A 193 -7.28 -1.74 4.05
C ARG A 193 -7.23 -2.17 2.58
N ILE A 194 -7.89 -1.41 1.72
CA ILE A 194 -8.07 -1.73 0.30
C ILE A 194 -6.84 -1.32 -0.50
N GLY A 195 -6.26 -0.16 -0.19
CA GLY A 195 -5.03 0.29 -0.83
C GLY A 195 -3.86 -0.70 -0.61
N SER A 196 -3.71 -1.22 0.62
CA SER A 196 -2.74 -2.29 0.90
C SER A 196 -3.05 -3.57 0.12
N ALA A 197 -4.31 -4.01 0.12
CA ALA A 197 -4.70 -5.23 -0.59
C ALA A 197 -4.42 -5.12 -2.09
N PHE A 198 -4.68 -3.96 -2.69
CA PHE A 198 -4.40 -3.73 -4.11
C PHE A 198 -2.91 -3.75 -4.42
N ALA A 199 -2.09 -3.09 -3.60
CA ALA A 199 -0.65 -3.09 -3.79
C ALA A 199 -0.05 -4.50 -3.61
N ALA A 200 -0.52 -5.25 -2.60
CA ALA A 200 -0.05 -6.61 -2.35
C ALA A 200 -0.41 -7.57 -3.48
N GLU A 201 -1.65 -7.55 -3.97
CA GLU A 201 -2.09 -8.41 -5.08
C GLU A 201 -1.33 -8.13 -6.37
N LEU A 202 -1.24 -6.86 -6.79
CA LEU A 202 -0.48 -6.50 -7.99
C LEU A 202 1.00 -6.78 -7.81
N GLY A 203 1.55 -6.56 -6.61
CA GLY A 203 2.94 -6.88 -6.30
C GLY A 203 3.24 -8.37 -6.42
N THR A 204 2.36 -9.24 -5.91
CA THR A 204 2.50 -10.70 -6.07
C THR A 204 2.39 -11.13 -7.53
N MET A 205 1.45 -10.55 -8.29
CA MET A 205 1.31 -10.83 -9.73
C MET A 205 2.54 -10.37 -10.52
N GLN A 206 3.12 -9.23 -10.16
CA GLN A 206 4.31 -8.69 -10.79
C GLN A 206 5.54 -9.58 -10.53
N VAL A 207 5.75 -9.98 -9.27
CA VAL A 207 6.87 -10.85 -8.87
C VAL A 207 6.73 -12.26 -9.44
N SER A 208 5.50 -12.71 -9.72
CA SER A 208 5.23 -14.03 -10.30
C SER A 208 5.16 -14.01 -11.83
N GLU A 209 5.57 -12.91 -12.49
CA GLU A 209 5.53 -12.72 -13.95
C GLU A 209 4.14 -12.89 -14.60
N GLN A 210 3.07 -12.85 -13.79
CA GLN A 210 1.70 -12.98 -14.29
C GLN A 210 1.28 -11.76 -15.11
N THR A 211 1.74 -10.56 -14.71
CA THR A 211 1.51 -9.32 -15.47
C THR A 211 2.15 -9.37 -16.86
N ASP A 212 3.32 -10.00 -16.99
CA ASP A 212 4.03 -10.13 -18.26
C ASP A 212 3.38 -11.19 -19.14
N THR A 213 2.91 -12.28 -18.53
CA THR A 213 2.09 -13.30 -19.21
C THR A 213 0.87 -12.69 -19.88
N LEU A 214 0.16 -11.76 -19.20
CA LEU A 214 -0.98 -11.06 -19.79
C LEU A 214 -0.60 -10.24 -21.04
N ARG A 215 0.59 -9.63 -21.06
CA ARG A 215 1.07 -8.88 -22.24
C ARG A 215 1.35 -9.81 -23.42
N VAL A 216 1.92 -10.99 -23.17
CA VAL A 216 2.17 -12.00 -24.21
C VAL A 216 0.86 -12.54 -24.79
N LEU A 217 -0.19 -12.66 -23.98
CA LEU A 217 -1.54 -13.04 -24.42
C LEU A 217 -2.29 -11.90 -25.16
N GLY A 218 -1.64 -10.77 -25.43
CA GLY A 218 -2.23 -9.64 -26.17
C GLY A 218 -3.18 -8.76 -25.34
N SER A 219 -3.27 -8.97 -24.03
CA SER A 219 -4.12 -8.18 -23.13
C SER A 219 -3.31 -7.11 -22.40
N ASN A 220 -3.78 -5.87 -22.41
CA ASN A 220 -3.13 -4.80 -21.66
C ASN A 220 -3.36 -4.98 -20.15
N PRO A 221 -2.32 -5.18 -19.33
CA PRO A 221 -2.48 -5.43 -17.90
C PRO A 221 -3.12 -4.25 -17.17
N ILE A 222 -2.89 -3.02 -17.63
CA ILE A 222 -3.48 -1.81 -17.03
C ILE A 222 -5.01 -1.82 -17.20
N ASP A 223 -5.53 -2.19 -18.38
CA ASP A 223 -6.98 -2.25 -18.63
C ASP A 223 -7.68 -3.34 -17.82
N TYR A 224 -7.00 -4.47 -17.64
CA TYR A 224 -7.59 -5.64 -17.01
C TYR A 224 -7.48 -5.60 -15.48
N LEU A 225 -6.37 -5.11 -14.93
CA LEU A 225 -6.08 -5.13 -13.49
C LEU A 225 -6.36 -3.79 -12.80
N VAL A 226 -5.92 -2.67 -13.40
CA VAL A 226 -5.90 -1.36 -12.74
C VAL A 226 -7.21 -0.61 -12.93
N THR A 227 -7.67 -0.45 -14.17
CA THR A 227 -8.91 0.27 -14.50
C THR A 227 -10.14 -0.16 -13.70
N PRO A 228 -10.47 -1.47 -13.55
CA PRO A 228 -11.65 -1.88 -12.77
C PRO A 228 -11.53 -1.53 -11.28
N ARG A 229 -10.32 -1.59 -10.71
CA ARG A 229 -10.07 -1.22 -9.31
C ARG A 229 -10.28 0.27 -9.07
N VAL A 230 -9.85 1.10 -10.03
CA VAL A 230 -9.98 2.57 -9.95
C VAL A 230 -11.44 3.00 -10.06
N ILE A 231 -12.20 2.41 -10.98
CA ILE A 231 -13.63 2.68 -11.12
C ILE A 231 -14.38 2.21 -9.86
N ALA A 232 -14.08 1.00 -9.38
CA ALA A 232 -14.72 0.44 -8.19
C ALA A 232 -14.46 1.31 -6.95
N SER A 233 -13.22 1.76 -6.71
CA SER A 233 -12.91 2.59 -5.54
C SER A 233 -13.46 4.01 -5.65
N SER A 234 -13.45 4.59 -6.86
CA SER A 234 -14.02 5.91 -7.12
C SER A 234 -15.54 5.94 -6.89
N LEU A 235 -16.25 4.87 -7.22
CA LEU A 235 -17.70 4.76 -6.97
C LEU A 235 -18.04 4.36 -5.53
N ALA A 236 -17.24 3.48 -4.92
CA ALA A 236 -17.50 3.01 -3.56
C ALA A 236 -17.29 4.10 -2.49
N LEU A 237 -16.20 4.88 -2.60
CA LEU A 237 -15.86 5.87 -1.58
C LEU A 237 -16.91 6.95 -1.27
N PRO A 238 -17.57 7.58 -2.25
CA PRO A 238 -18.59 8.58 -1.95
C PRO A 238 -19.77 7.98 -1.18
N PHE A 239 -20.16 6.75 -1.51
CA PHE A 239 -21.22 6.06 -0.79
C PHE A 239 -20.82 5.72 0.65
N LEU A 240 -19.58 5.24 0.85
CA LEU A 240 -19.05 4.98 2.19
C LEU A 240 -18.93 6.26 3.02
N THR A 241 -18.53 7.37 2.40
CA THR A 241 -18.39 8.66 3.08
C THR A 241 -19.73 9.18 3.58
N LEU A 242 -20.80 9.03 2.79
CA LEU A 242 -22.16 9.40 3.23
C LEU A 242 -22.61 8.55 4.42
N MET A 243 -22.36 7.25 4.41
CA MET A 243 -22.66 6.37 5.56
C MET A 243 -21.83 6.72 6.79
N CYS A 244 -20.55 7.06 6.61
CA CYS A 244 -19.69 7.50 7.70
C CYS A 244 -20.15 8.84 8.29
N PHE A 245 -20.63 9.77 7.45
CA PHE A 245 -21.19 11.04 7.88
C PHE A 245 -22.44 10.85 8.74
N THR A 246 -23.40 10.02 8.29
CA THR A 246 -24.64 9.80 9.05
C THR A 246 -24.38 9.11 10.38
N ILE A 247 -23.53 8.08 10.40
CA ILE A 247 -23.16 7.37 11.64
C ILE A 247 -22.31 8.25 12.55
N GLY A 248 -21.39 9.05 12.01
CA GLY A 248 -20.56 9.98 12.78
C GLY A 248 -21.40 11.07 13.45
N MET A 249 -22.39 11.62 12.75
CA MET A 249 -23.34 12.59 13.32
C MET A 249 -24.29 11.93 14.34
N ALA A 250 -24.78 10.72 14.06
CA ALA A 250 -25.64 9.99 14.99
C ALA A 250 -24.91 9.65 16.30
N SER A 251 -23.67 9.15 16.24
CA SER A 251 -22.88 8.85 17.43
C SER A 251 -22.54 10.11 18.23
N SER A 252 -22.27 11.21 17.54
CA SER A 252 -22.03 12.53 18.14
C SER A 252 -23.26 13.04 18.91
N ALA A 253 -24.44 12.96 18.30
CA ALA A 253 -25.68 13.39 18.93
C ALA A 253 -26.05 12.53 20.16
N LEU A 254 -25.88 11.20 20.07
CA LEU A 254 -26.11 10.29 21.18
C LEU A 254 -25.16 10.56 22.36
N LEU A 255 -23.89 10.85 22.09
CA LEU A 255 -22.92 11.17 23.14
C LEU A 255 -23.24 12.51 23.82
N ALA A 256 -23.60 13.52 23.03
CA ALA A 256 -23.92 14.84 23.56
C ALA A 256 -25.15 14.83 24.48
N ASP A 257 -26.14 14.00 24.18
CA ASP A 257 -27.32 13.79 25.03
C ASP A 257 -26.97 13.03 26.30
N SER A 258 -26.30 11.89 26.18
CA SER A 258 -25.99 11.01 27.31
C SER A 258 -24.98 11.59 28.31
N VAL A 259 -23.95 12.31 27.84
CA VAL A 259 -22.86 12.80 28.71
C VAL A 259 -23.05 14.25 29.12
N TYR A 260 -23.57 15.09 28.21
CA TYR A 260 -23.64 16.55 28.42
C TYR A 260 -25.07 17.08 28.62
N GLY A 261 -26.08 16.23 28.52
CA GLY A 261 -27.49 16.61 28.71
C GLY A 261 -28.02 17.55 27.62
N ILE A 262 -27.36 17.60 26.45
CA ILE A 262 -27.80 18.42 25.32
C ILE A 262 -28.74 17.58 24.47
N SER A 263 -30.02 17.97 24.43
CA SER A 263 -31.04 17.22 23.68
C SER A 263 -30.64 17.02 22.22
N ILE A 264 -30.79 15.78 21.74
CA ILE A 264 -30.55 15.35 20.35
C ILE A 264 -31.26 16.28 19.35
N ASN A 265 -32.49 16.70 19.66
CA ASN A 265 -33.28 17.58 18.79
C ASN A 265 -32.60 18.93 18.55
N ILE A 266 -31.95 19.50 19.57
CA ILE A 266 -31.24 20.79 19.45
C ILE A 266 -30.05 20.63 18.51
N ILE A 267 -29.33 19.51 18.61
CA ILE A 267 -28.15 19.22 17.79
C ILE A 267 -28.56 19.02 16.33
N LEU A 268 -29.58 18.22 16.07
CA LEU A 268 -30.05 17.95 14.72
C LEU A 268 -30.69 19.19 14.06
N ASP A 269 -31.47 19.96 14.81
CA ASP A 269 -32.07 21.21 14.32
C ASP A 269 -31.00 22.29 14.05
N SER A 270 -29.95 22.35 14.88
CA SER A 270 -28.78 23.19 14.62
C SER A 270 -27.99 22.73 13.38
N ALA A 271 -27.77 21.42 13.25
CA ALA A 271 -27.11 20.81 12.09
C ALA A 271 -27.86 21.12 10.79
N GLN A 272 -29.18 20.89 10.75
CA GLN A 272 -30.00 21.09 9.55
C GLN A 272 -30.05 22.56 9.11
N ARG A 273 -30.00 23.51 10.04
CA ARG A 273 -29.99 24.95 9.70
C ARG A 273 -28.69 25.42 9.06
N VAL A 274 -27.57 24.82 9.43
CA VAL A 274 -26.24 25.25 8.99
C VAL A 274 -25.75 24.46 7.79
N LEU A 275 -26.12 23.18 7.69
CA LEU A 275 -25.68 22.28 6.63
C LEU A 275 -26.31 22.68 5.29
N GLN A 276 -25.46 23.00 4.31
CA GLN A 276 -25.91 23.29 2.95
C GLN A 276 -25.80 22.06 2.06
N SER A 277 -26.67 21.95 1.05
CA SER A 277 -26.57 20.86 0.06
C SER A 277 -25.22 20.83 -0.65
N TRP A 278 -24.57 21.99 -0.80
CA TRP A 278 -23.23 22.11 -1.37
C TRP A 278 -22.15 21.42 -0.51
N ASP A 279 -22.30 21.42 0.82
CA ASP A 279 -21.33 20.78 1.72
C ASP A 279 -21.33 19.24 1.53
N ILE A 280 -22.49 18.65 1.21
CA ILE A 280 -22.61 17.21 0.96
C ILE A 280 -22.08 16.87 -0.44
N ILE A 281 -22.42 17.66 -1.45
CA ILE A 281 -21.96 17.44 -2.83
C ILE A 281 -20.43 17.57 -2.91
N SER A 282 -19.86 18.59 -2.28
CA SER A 282 -18.40 18.77 -2.23
C SER A 282 -17.71 17.59 -1.51
N ALA A 283 -18.30 17.05 -0.43
CA ALA A 283 -17.79 15.85 0.24
C ALA A 283 -17.79 14.61 -0.66
N MET A 284 -18.84 14.43 -1.47
CA MET A 284 -18.93 13.33 -2.43
C MET A 284 -17.89 13.46 -3.54
N ILE A 285 -17.68 14.67 -4.07
CA ILE A 285 -16.66 14.91 -5.12
C ILE A 285 -15.27 14.68 -4.54
N LYS A 286 -14.97 15.20 -3.35
CA LYS A 286 -13.69 14.97 -2.66
C LYS A 286 -13.40 13.47 -2.47
N SER A 287 -14.36 12.74 -1.90
CA SER A 287 -14.21 11.30 -1.67
C SER A 287 -14.06 10.49 -2.96
N GLN A 288 -14.72 10.89 -4.05
CA GLN A 288 -14.52 10.29 -5.36
C GLN A 288 -13.07 10.46 -5.87
N VAL A 289 -12.49 11.66 -5.69
CA VAL A 289 -11.09 11.95 -6.05
C VAL A 289 -10.13 11.16 -5.16
N PHE A 290 -10.38 11.09 -3.85
CA PHE A 290 -9.56 10.29 -2.93
C PHE A 290 -9.56 8.80 -3.30
N GLY A 291 -10.71 8.26 -3.74
CA GLY A 291 -10.83 6.86 -4.16
C GLY A 291 -10.01 6.57 -5.42
N MET A 292 -9.95 7.55 -6.33
CA MET A 292 -9.11 7.49 -7.52
C MET A 292 -7.62 7.56 -7.16
N ILE A 293 -7.22 8.45 -6.25
CA ILE A 293 -5.82 8.57 -5.80
C ILE A 293 -5.36 7.27 -5.14
N ILE A 294 -6.13 6.71 -4.20
CA ILE A 294 -5.78 5.48 -3.49
C ILE A 294 -5.53 4.34 -4.47
N SER A 295 -6.48 4.09 -5.37
CA SER A 295 -6.39 2.98 -6.31
C SER A 295 -5.22 3.13 -7.29
N ILE A 296 -5.01 4.33 -7.85
CA ILE A 296 -3.90 4.58 -8.80
C ILE A 296 -2.56 4.43 -8.09
N VAL A 297 -2.37 5.06 -6.93
CA VAL A 297 -1.12 5.00 -6.17
C VAL A 297 -0.81 3.56 -5.75
N SER A 298 -1.80 2.84 -5.20
CA SER A 298 -1.63 1.44 -4.80
C SER A 298 -1.31 0.52 -5.98
N CYS A 299 -1.99 0.69 -7.10
CA CYS A 299 -1.73 -0.14 -8.29
C CYS A 299 -0.37 0.17 -8.93
N ALA A 300 0.01 1.45 -8.98
CA ALA A 300 1.34 1.85 -9.46
C ALA A 300 2.45 1.26 -8.59
N TRP A 301 2.24 1.22 -7.28
CA TRP A 301 3.21 0.62 -6.38
C TRP A 301 3.29 -0.91 -6.48
N GLY A 302 2.14 -1.58 -6.61
CA GLY A 302 2.11 -3.02 -6.88
C GLY A 302 2.80 -3.37 -8.21
N ALA A 303 2.50 -2.63 -9.28
CA ALA A 303 3.06 -2.89 -10.61
C ALA A 303 4.57 -2.63 -10.73
N THR A 304 5.15 -1.82 -9.85
CA THR A 304 6.60 -1.51 -9.82
C THR A 304 7.34 -2.26 -8.70
N THR A 305 6.72 -3.31 -8.15
CA THR A 305 7.32 -4.13 -7.10
C THR A 305 8.43 -5.02 -7.66
N ILE A 306 9.56 -5.06 -6.95
CA ILE A 306 10.74 -5.88 -7.27
C ILE A 306 11.21 -6.56 -5.98
N GLY A 307 11.84 -7.74 -6.07
CA GLY A 307 12.54 -8.34 -4.92
C GLY A 307 11.71 -9.36 -4.12
N GLY A 308 10.86 -10.12 -4.80
CA GLY A 308 10.18 -11.26 -4.16
C GLY A 308 9.12 -10.85 -3.13
N ALA A 309 8.78 -11.76 -2.22
CA ALA A 309 7.80 -11.53 -1.16
C ALA A 309 8.15 -10.36 -0.22
N LYS A 310 9.45 -10.12 0.05
CA LYS A 310 9.91 -8.98 0.85
C LYS A 310 9.58 -7.66 0.16
N GLY A 311 9.85 -7.57 -1.14
CA GLY A 311 9.54 -6.39 -1.95
C GLY A 311 8.04 -6.07 -2.02
N VAL A 312 7.19 -7.10 -2.01
CA VAL A 312 5.72 -6.94 -1.95
C VAL A 312 5.31 -6.25 -0.64
N GLY A 313 5.87 -6.68 0.49
CA GLY A 313 5.60 -6.05 1.78
C GLY A 313 6.02 -4.58 1.82
N GLU A 314 7.26 -4.28 1.39
CA GLU A 314 7.79 -2.90 1.36
C GLU A 314 7.04 -1.99 0.39
N SER A 315 6.62 -2.51 -0.77
CA SER A 315 5.82 -1.74 -1.73
C SER A 315 4.40 -1.51 -1.21
N THR A 316 3.83 -2.46 -0.47
CA THR A 316 2.52 -2.31 0.16
C THR A 316 2.51 -1.20 1.20
N THR A 317 3.49 -1.19 2.12
CA THR A 317 3.58 -0.14 3.14
C THR A 317 3.87 1.23 2.54
N SER A 318 4.78 1.29 1.57
CA SER A 318 5.09 2.53 0.84
C SER A 318 3.87 3.07 0.10
N ALA A 319 3.05 2.18 -0.46
CA ALA A 319 1.84 2.56 -1.16
C ALA A 319 0.82 3.26 -0.25
N VAL A 320 0.59 2.70 0.94
CA VAL A 320 -0.31 3.30 1.92
C VAL A 320 0.19 4.69 2.30
N VAL A 321 1.47 4.82 2.69
CA VAL A 321 2.03 6.11 3.12
C VAL A 321 1.90 7.17 2.03
N ILE A 322 2.22 6.82 0.78
CA ILE A 322 2.17 7.77 -0.33
C ILE A 322 0.73 8.10 -0.72
N SER A 323 -0.19 7.14 -0.62
CA SER A 323 -1.61 7.42 -0.81
C SER A 323 -2.15 8.38 0.26
N LEU A 324 -1.73 8.24 1.53
CA LEU A 324 -2.13 9.14 2.62
C LEU A 324 -1.61 10.57 2.40
N VAL A 325 -0.34 10.72 2.01
CA VAL A 325 0.22 12.03 1.66
C VAL A 325 -0.53 12.63 0.47
N GLY A 326 -0.81 11.82 -0.57
CA GLY A 326 -1.59 12.25 -1.73
C GLY A 326 -3.01 12.68 -1.39
N ILE A 327 -3.69 11.99 -0.46
CA ILE A 327 -5.02 12.36 0.05
C ILE A 327 -4.95 13.72 0.73
N PHE A 328 -4.00 13.95 1.65
CA PHE A 328 -3.89 15.24 2.34
C PHE A 328 -3.56 16.40 1.40
N MET A 329 -2.68 16.18 0.41
CA MET A 329 -2.39 17.20 -0.61
C MET A 329 -3.62 17.51 -1.46
N ALA A 330 -4.36 16.49 -1.89
CA ALA A 330 -5.59 16.65 -2.66
C ALA A 330 -6.71 17.30 -1.83
N ASP A 331 -6.81 16.97 -0.54
CA ASP A 331 -7.78 17.57 0.37
C ASP A 331 -7.54 19.07 0.51
N PHE A 332 -6.29 19.48 0.75
CA PHE A 332 -5.92 20.89 0.79
C PHE A 332 -6.26 21.60 -0.53
N ALA A 333 -5.88 21.02 -1.67
CA ALA A 333 -6.13 21.62 -2.98
C ALA A 333 -7.64 21.75 -3.30
N LEU A 334 -8.44 20.73 -2.98
CA LEU A 334 -9.88 20.74 -3.20
C LEU A 334 -10.61 21.66 -2.22
N SER A 335 -10.20 21.69 -0.94
CA SER A 335 -10.73 22.64 0.04
C SER A 335 -10.46 24.07 -0.39
N TYR A 336 -9.24 24.36 -0.85
CA TYR A 336 -8.90 25.67 -1.38
C TYR A 336 -9.79 26.04 -2.57
N CYS A 337 -9.94 25.14 -3.54
CA CYS A 337 -10.75 25.38 -4.74
C CYS A 337 -12.25 25.58 -4.44
N PHE A 338 -12.84 24.76 -3.56
CA PHE A 338 -14.28 24.81 -3.27
C PHE A 338 -14.66 25.94 -2.30
N PHE A 339 -13.81 26.28 -1.34
CA PHE A 339 -14.13 27.26 -0.31
C PHE A 339 -13.50 28.64 -0.52
N GLN A 340 -12.65 28.84 -1.53
CA GLN A 340 -12.16 30.17 -1.93
C GLN A 340 -13.31 31.15 -2.23
N GLY A 341 -14.39 30.69 -2.87
CA GLY A 341 -15.53 31.53 -3.22
C GLY A 341 -16.28 32.11 -2.01
N ALA A 342 -16.16 31.51 -0.81
CA ALA A 342 -16.74 32.06 0.41
C ALA A 342 -15.92 33.22 0.99
N GLY A 343 -14.62 33.30 0.67
CA GLY A 343 -13.71 34.35 1.13
C GLY A 343 -13.86 35.67 0.37
N ASP A 344 -14.26 35.63 -0.90
CA ASP A 344 -14.42 36.84 -1.72
C ASP A 344 -15.60 37.71 -1.25
N SER A 345 -16.64 37.12 -0.65
CA SER A 345 -17.72 37.89 0.00
C SER A 345 -17.24 38.68 1.20
N LEU A 346 -16.23 38.21 1.94
CA LEU A 346 -15.62 38.96 3.05
C LEU A 346 -14.67 40.04 2.55
N LYS A 347 -13.97 39.79 1.45
CA LYS A 347 -13.07 40.79 0.81
C LYS A 347 -13.83 41.96 0.19
N ASN A 348 -15.08 41.74 -0.25
CA ASN A 348 -15.95 42.78 -0.78
C ASN A 348 -16.81 43.49 0.30
N CYS A 349 -16.72 43.07 1.57
CA CYS A 349 -17.42 43.72 2.70
C CYS A 349 -16.49 44.57 3.59
N VAL A 350 -15.19 44.65 3.27
CA VAL A 350 -14.20 45.53 3.93
C VAL A 350 -13.80 46.63 2.98
#